data_AF-X1QN22-F1
#
_entry.id   AF-X1QN22-F1
#
_cell.length_a   1.000
_cell.length_b   1.000
_cell.length_c   1.000
_cell.angle_alpha   90.00
_cell.angle_beta   90.00
_cell.angle_gamma   90.00
#
_symmetry.space_group_name_H-M   'P 1'
#
loop_
_entity.id
_entity.type
_entity.pdbx_description
1 polymer ?
#
loop_
_entity_poly.entity_id
_entity_poly.type
_entity_poly.pdbx_seq_one_letter_code
_entity_poly.pdbx_strand_id
1 'polypeptide(L)'
;MITEATIGKVKYYPELLPDGALPDILAHSESSPTLLDIRQFSPLLVRLSEVAVNQNDNIEMRFKVDDKTLNVLAGSMFDLLANNFSLLAKSRIYYNLYNSSAGDLTDIMTFFSLWVIKPTVAHKLRLGIPLTAEEQKLNKDLGISDTVEKGLLPCP
;
A
#
# COMPACT_ATOMS: atom_id res chain seq x y z
N MET A 1 6.74 13.28 0.98
CA MET A 1 6.89 11.83 0.77
C MET A 1 6.92 11.09 2.10
N ILE A 2 5.99 10.16 2.29
CA ILE A 2 5.89 9.28 3.45
C ILE A 2 7.11 8.36 3.50
N THR A 3 7.67 8.16 4.70
CA THR A 3 8.84 7.32 4.95
C THR A 3 8.55 6.31 6.05
N GLU A 4 9.47 5.35 6.27
CA GLU A 4 9.42 4.42 7.40
C GLU A 4 9.30 5.17 8.74
N ALA A 5 9.99 6.31 8.88
CA ALA A 5 9.94 7.13 10.08
C ALA A 5 8.56 7.76 10.31
N THR A 6 7.82 8.07 9.24
CA THR A 6 6.43 8.56 9.34
C THR A 6 5.52 7.45 9.87
N ILE A 7 5.65 6.23 9.35
CA ILE A 7 4.88 5.05 9.80
C ILE A 7 5.18 4.75 11.28
N GLY A 8 6.45 4.79 11.70
CA GLY A 8 6.83 4.52 13.09
C GLY A 8 6.31 5.55 14.10
N LYS A 9 5.84 6.71 13.65
CA LYS A 9 5.28 7.77 14.51
C LYS A 9 3.75 7.69 14.66
N VAL A 10 3.09 6.81 13.91
CA VAL A 10 1.63 6.60 13.96
C VAL A 10 1.20 6.16 15.36
N LYS A 11 0.12 6.76 15.86
CA LYS A 11 -0.38 6.50 17.23
C LYS A 11 -1.79 5.95 17.24
N TYR A 12 -2.63 6.34 16.27
CA TYR A 12 -4.07 6.06 16.31
C TYR A 12 -4.46 5.09 15.19
N TYR A 13 -4.32 3.79 15.45
CA TYR A 13 -4.60 2.76 14.47
C TYR A 13 -6.12 2.48 14.33
N PRO A 14 -6.63 2.26 13.10
CA PRO A 14 -5.96 2.49 11.82
C PRO A 14 -5.83 3.99 11.50
N GLU A 15 -4.66 4.43 11.04
CA GLU A 15 -4.37 5.84 10.70
C GLU A 15 -4.19 6.00 9.19
N LEU A 16 -4.79 7.05 8.61
CA LEU A 16 -4.64 7.40 7.20
C LEU A 16 -3.53 8.44 7.02
N LEU A 17 -2.55 8.14 6.18
CA LEU A 17 -1.47 9.03 5.80
C LEU A 17 -1.62 9.38 4.31
N PRO A 18 -2.17 10.56 3.96
CA PRO A 18 -2.23 11.02 2.58
C PRO A 18 -0.89 11.60 2.12
N ASP A 19 -0.58 11.44 0.84
CA ASP A 19 0.59 12.02 0.20
C ASP A 19 0.31 12.29 -1.28
N GLY A 20 1.19 13.08 -1.89
CA GLY A 20 1.08 13.41 -3.30
C GLY A 20 2.35 14.05 -3.84
N ALA A 21 2.47 14.05 -5.15
CA ALA A 21 3.64 14.58 -5.83
C ALA A 21 3.28 15.13 -7.22
N LEU A 22 4.18 15.96 -7.74
CA LEU A 22 4.19 16.51 -9.09
C LEU A 22 5.56 16.24 -9.75
N PRO A 23 5.93 14.96 -10.00
CA PRO A 23 7.21 14.65 -10.62
C PRO A 23 7.29 15.05 -12.09
N ASP A 24 8.51 15.40 -12.50
CA ASP A 24 8.96 15.32 -13.87
C ASP A 24 9.59 13.93 -14.11
N ILE A 25 9.22 13.27 -15.21
CA ILE A 25 9.60 11.89 -15.52
C ILE A 25 10.28 11.86 -16.89
N LEU A 26 11.58 11.54 -16.88
CA LEU A 26 12.36 11.44 -18.12
C LEU A 26 11.83 10.33 -19.02
N ALA A 27 12.07 10.44 -20.33
CA ALA A 27 11.74 9.42 -21.31
C ALA A 27 12.22 8.02 -20.90
N HIS A 28 11.37 7.02 -21.06
CA HIS A 28 11.67 5.61 -20.74
C HIS A 28 12.22 5.36 -19.33
N SER A 29 11.81 6.17 -18.35
CA SER A 29 12.32 6.09 -16.98
C SER A 29 11.22 6.09 -15.94
N GLU A 30 11.57 5.69 -14.72
CA GLU A 30 10.70 5.88 -13.56
C GLU A 30 10.92 7.25 -12.91
N SER A 31 9.87 7.78 -12.28
CA SER A 31 9.93 9.03 -11.51
C SER A 31 11.07 8.97 -10.50
N SER A 32 11.87 10.05 -10.48
CA SER A 32 12.95 10.29 -9.55
C SER A 32 12.78 11.69 -8.94
N PRO A 33 12.59 11.81 -7.62
CA PRO A 33 12.71 10.75 -6.63
C PRO A 33 11.51 9.77 -6.67
N THR A 34 11.75 8.55 -6.19
CA THR A 34 10.71 7.51 -6.08
C THR A 34 9.59 7.99 -5.17
N LEU A 35 8.35 7.85 -5.62
CA LEU A 35 7.17 8.33 -4.89
C LEU A 35 6.93 7.59 -3.57
N LEU A 36 7.08 6.27 -3.59
CA LEU A 36 6.92 5.43 -2.41
C LEU A 36 7.75 4.14 -2.53
N ASP A 37 8.72 3.96 -1.65
CA ASP A 37 9.37 2.66 -1.40
C ASP A 37 9.60 2.54 0.10
N ILE A 38 8.73 1.80 0.77
CA ILE A 38 8.82 1.58 2.21
C ILE A 38 9.05 0.10 2.45
N ARG A 39 10.06 -0.20 3.27
CA ARG A 39 10.44 -1.57 3.62
C ARG A 39 10.50 -1.73 5.14
N GLN A 40 10.39 -2.97 5.60
CA GLN A 40 10.66 -3.35 7.00
C GLN A 40 9.75 -2.68 8.05
N PHE A 41 8.48 -2.43 7.71
CA PHE A 41 7.50 -1.86 8.66
C PHE A 41 6.78 -2.91 9.54
N SER A 42 7.26 -4.15 9.56
CA SER A 42 6.79 -5.18 10.49
C SER A 42 7.03 -4.72 11.94
N PRO A 43 6.08 -4.90 12.88
CA PRO A 43 4.90 -5.75 12.80
C PRO A 43 3.63 -5.05 12.27
N LEU A 44 3.70 -3.82 11.75
CA LEU A 44 2.54 -3.13 11.21
C LEU A 44 2.16 -3.67 9.83
N LEU A 45 0.90 -3.48 9.45
CA LEU A 45 0.42 -3.69 8.09
C LEU A 45 0.19 -2.33 7.44
N VAL A 46 0.50 -2.24 6.15
CA VAL A 46 0.31 -1.01 5.38
C VAL A 46 -0.58 -1.31 4.18
N ARG A 47 -1.63 -0.51 3.98
CA ARG A 47 -2.52 -0.64 2.84
C ARG A 47 -2.48 0.63 1.99
N LEU A 48 -2.03 0.52 0.75
CA LEU A 48 -2.13 1.57 -0.25
C LEU A 48 -3.55 1.62 -0.80
N SER A 49 -4.14 2.81 -0.75
CA SER A 49 -5.48 3.10 -1.23
C SER A 49 -5.54 4.44 -1.94
N GLU A 50 -6.65 4.66 -2.65
CA GLU A 50 -7.02 5.97 -3.21
C GLU A 50 -5.94 6.55 -4.13
N VAL A 51 -5.34 5.69 -4.95
CA VAL A 51 -4.33 6.13 -5.91
C VAL A 51 -5.02 6.87 -7.06
N ALA A 52 -4.57 8.10 -7.30
CA ALA A 52 -5.00 8.98 -8.37
C ALA A 52 -3.77 9.48 -9.14
N VAL A 53 -3.88 9.59 -10.45
CA VAL A 53 -2.84 10.09 -11.35
C VAL A 53 -3.51 10.77 -12.54
N ASN A 54 -2.82 11.71 -13.19
CA ASN A 54 -3.24 12.24 -14.48
C ASN A 54 -3.45 11.11 -15.48
N GLN A 55 -4.58 11.12 -16.18
CA GLN A 55 -4.83 10.17 -17.25
C GLN A 55 -3.84 10.41 -18.38
N ASN A 56 -3.00 9.42 -18.67
CA ASN A 56 -2.00 9.50 -19.72
C ASN A 56 -1.65 8.10 -20.25
N ASP A 57 -1.77 7.91 -21.56
CA ASP A 57 -1.48 6.64 -22.24
C ASP A 57 0.01 6.27 -22.26
N ASN A 58 0.88 7.19 -21.83
CA ASN A 58 2.31 6.98 -21.73
C ASN A 58 2.80 6.80 -20.28
N ILE A 59 1.89 6.71 -19.31
CA ILE A 59 2.25 6.57 -17.90
C ILE A 59 1.77 5.22 -17.37
N GLU A 60 2.70 4.46 -16.80
CA GLU A 60 2.40 3.22 -16.08
C GLU A 60 2.56 3.44 -14.58
N MET A 61 1.51 3.14 -13.82
CA MET A 61 1.58 3.00 -12.37
C MET A 61 2.17 1.64 -12.02
N ARG A 62 3.30 1.63 -11.32
CA ARG A 62 4.02 0.41 -10.93
C ARG A 62 3.92 0.20 -9.44
N PHE A 63 3.29 -0.90 -9.07
CA PHE A 63 3.11 -1.31 -7.68
C PHE A 63 3.93 -2.56 -7.38
N LYS A 64 4.58 -2.59 -6.22
CA LYS A 64 5.14 -3.83 -5.66
C LYS A 64 4.66 -3.99 -4.22
N VAL A 65 4.04 -5.11 -3.92
CA VAL A 65 3.39 -5.40 -2.65
C VAL A 65 3.90 -6.75 -2.20
N ASP A 66 4.80 -6.75 -1.22
CA ASP A 66 5.56 -7.93 -0.81
C ASP A 66 6.22 -8.61 -2.05
N ASP A 67 5.77 -9.81 -2.42
CA ASP A 67 6.30 -10.60 -3.54
C ASP A 67 5.52 -10.42 -4.86
N LYS A 68 4.50 -9.55 -4.87
CA LYS A 68 3.63 -9.33 -6.03
C LYS A 68 3.93 -8.00 -6.71
N THR A 69 3.85 -8.00 -8.03
CA THR A 69 3.99 -6.80 -8.86
C THR A 69 2.72 -6.59 -9.67
N LEU A 70 2.28 -5.33 -9.77
CA LEU A 70 1.14 -4.93 -10.58
C LEU A 70 1.52 -3.66 -11.34
N ASN A 71 1.33 -3.68 -12.66
CA ASN A 71 1.53 -2.51 -13.50
C ASN A 71 0.20 -2.17 -14.16
N VAL A 72 -0.22 -0.91 -14.08
CA VAL A 72 -1.51 -0.44 -14.61
C VAL A 72 -1.26 0.83 -15.43
N LEU A 73 -1.84 0.88 -16.63
CA LEU A 73 -1.75 2.07 -17.48
C LEU A 73 -2.62 3.20 -16.91
N ALA A 74 -2.06 4.38 -16.70
CA ALA A 74 -2.79 5.55 -16.22
C ALA A 74 -3.89 5.97 -17.20
N GLY A 75 -3.68 5.81 -18.51
CA GLY A 75 -4.69 6.03 -19.55
C GLY A 75 -5.99 5.22 -19.36
N SER A 76 -5.91 4.08 -18.67
CA SER A 76 -7.08 3.22 -18.39
C SER A 76 -7.86 3.59 -17.12
N MET A 77 -7.41 4.60 -16.38
CA MET A 77 -7.99 5.06 -15.12
C MET A 77 -8.80 6.34 -15.29
N PHE A 78 -9.58 6.69 -14.27
CA PHE A 78 -10.21 8.00 -14.19
C PHE A 78 -9.17 9.10 -13.92
N ASP A 79 -9.25 10.19 -14.69
CA ASP A 79 -8.33 11.32 -14.58
C ASP A 79 -8.42 11.98 -13.21
N LEU A 80 -7.31 11.96 -12.46
CA LEU A 80 -7.16 12.59 -11.14
C LEU A 80 -8.21 12.19 -10.09
N LEU A 81 -8.92 11.09 -10.30
CA LEU A 81 -9.87 10.56 -9.34
C LEU A 81 -9.30 9.34 -8.62
N ALA A 82 -9.62 9.23 -7.34
CA ALA A 82 -9.20 8.10 -6.53
C ALA A 82 -9.79 6.79 -7.09
N ASN A 83 -8.91 5.92 -7.57
CA ASN A 83 -9.30 4.59 -8.02
C ASN A 83 -9.34 3.61 -6.84
N ASN A 84 -10.17 2.56 -6.95
CA ASN A 84 -10.38 1.55 -5.92
C ASN A 84 -9.20 0.56 -5.80
N PHE A 85 -7.99 1.07 -5.59
CA PHE A 85 -6.85 0.25 -5.17
C PHE A 85 -6.95 -0.05 -3.68
N SER A 86 -6.75 -1.32 -3.32
CA SER A 86 -6.68 -1.78 -1.93
C SER A 86 -5.57 -2.82 -1.84
N LEU A 87 -4.33 -2.33 -1.74
CA LEU A 87 -3.13 -3.14 -1.79
C LEU A 87 -2.52 -3.24 -0.40
N LEU A 88 -2.78 -4.36 0.29
CA LEU A 88 -2.28 -4.63 1.64
C LEU A 88 -0.90 -5.32 1.58
N ALA A 89 0.08 -4.72 2.25
CA ALA A 89 1.45 -5.20 2.36
C ALA A 89 1.82 -5.56 3.81
N LYS A 90 2.71 -6.53 3.97
CA LYS A 90 3.24 -7.01 5.26
C LYS A 90 4.68 -6.57 5.52
N SER A 91 5.48 -6.40 4.47
CA SER A 91 6.92 -6.13 4.60
C SER A 91 7.41 -5.06 3.63
N ARG A 92 6.80 -4.96 2.45
CA ARG A 92 7.22 -4.01 1.42
C ARG A 92 6.03 -3.45 0.67
N ILE A 93 6.01 -2.13 0.52
CA ILE A 93 5.10 -1.46 -0.39
C ILE A 93 5.87 -0.45 -1.25
N TYR A 94 5.62 -0.53 -2.55
CA TYR A 94 6.25 0.29 -3.58
C TYR A 94 5.17 0.85 -4.48
N TYR A 95 5.27 2.14 -4.77
CA TYR A 95 4.51 2.81 -5.81
C TYR A 95 5.41 3.81 -6.52
N ASN A 96 5.44 3.73 -7.84
CA ASN A 96 6.11 4.72 -8.67
C ASN A 96 5.42 4.85 -10.03
N LEU A 97 5.74 5.92 -10.75
CA LEU A 97 5.27 6.17 -12.11
C LEU A 97 6.40 5.90 -13.11
N TYR A 98 6.08 5.27 -14.24
CA TYR A 98 7.01 5.02 -15.34
C TYR A 98 6.50 5.70 -16.62
N ASN A 99 7.37 6.44 -17.29
CA ASN A 99 7.11 7.05 -18.58
C ASN A 99 7.51 6.09 -19.70
N SER A 100 6.55 5.63 -20.49
CA SER A 100 6.78 4.75 -21.64
C SER A 100 7.02 5.52 -22.95
N SER A 101 6.86 6.84 -22.97
CA SER A 101 7.11 7.66 -24.16
C SER A 101 8.59 7.97 -24.39
N ALA A 102 8.89 8.41 -25.61
CA ALA A 102 10.22 8.86 -26.02
C ALA A 102 10.55 10.32 -25.60
N GLY A 103 9.58 11.04 -25.04
CA GLY A 103 9.75 12.42 -24.56
C GLY A 103 9.64 12.51 -23.04
N ASP A 104 10.18 13.57 -22.47
CA ASP A 104 10.04 13.85 -21.05
C ASP A 104 8.61 14.34 -20.75
N LEU A 105 8.07 13.92 -19.62
CA LEU A 105 6.75 14.35 -19.13
C LEU A 105 6.95 15.18 -17.87
N THR A 106 6.38 16.38 -17.83
CA THR A 106 6.53 17.30 -16.71
C THR A 106 5.22 17.46 -15.93
N ASP A 107 5.33 17.84 -14.66
CA ASP A 107 4.19 18.17 -13.79
C ASP A 107 3.10 17.08 -13.72
N ILE A 108 3.52 15.81 -13.67
CA ILE A 108 2.57 14.69 -13.58
C ILE A 108 1.99 14.63 -12.18
N MET A 109 0.73 15.00 -12.03
CA MET A 109 0.08 15.03 -10.72
C MET A 109 -0.35 13.63 -10.28
N THR A 110 -0.06 13.29 -9.02
CA THR A 110 -0.45 12.03 -8.39
C THR A 110 -0.73 12.19 -6.91
N PHE A 111 -1.70 11.44 -6.42
CA PHE A 111 -2.10 11.36 -5.02
C PHE A 111 -2.26 9.90 -4.60
N PHE A 112 -1.94 9.61 -3.35
CA PHE A 112 -2.18 8.29 -2.78
C PHE A 112 -2.31 8.37 -1.26
N SER A 113 -2.98 7.39 -0.69
CA SER A 113 -3.18 7.29 0.75
C SER A 113 -2.64 5.96 1.29
N LEU A 114 -1.98 6.00 2.44
CA LEU A 114 -1.51 4.81 3.15
C LEU A 114 -2.25 4.65 4.46
N TRP A 115 -2.95 3.54 4.61
CA TRP A 115 -3.51 3.10 5.88
C TRP A 115 -2.45 2.32 6.64
N VAL A 116 -2.09 2.80 7.83
CA VAL A 116 -1.22 2.08 8.76
C VAL A 116 -2.09 1.35 9.79
N ILE A 117 -1.95 0.04 9.86
CA ILE A 117 -2.83 -0.85 10.63
C ILE A 117 -1.99 -1.68 11.60
N LYS A 118 -2.39 -1.70 12.87
CA LYS A 118 -1.85 -2.65 13.85
C LYS A 118 -2.56 -4.00 13.66
N PRO A 119 -1.85 -5.10 13.33
CA PRO A 119 -2.50 -6.38 13.10
C PRO A 119 -3.12 -6.93 14.38
N THR A 120 -4.33 -7.48 14.27
CA THR A 120 -5.01 -8.25 15.31
C THR A 120 -4.61 -9.73 15.19
N VAL A 121 -4.98 -10.55 16.19
CA VAL A 121 -4.78 -12.01 16.12
C VAL A 121 -5.41 -12.62 14.86
N ALA A 122 -6.60 -12.13 14.48
CA ALA A 122 -7.27 -12.57 13.25
C ALA A 122 -6.48 -12.20 11.98
N HIS A 123 -5.91 -11.00 11.91
CA HIS A 123 -5.03 -10.60 10.80
C HIS A 123 -3.79 -11.49 10.73
N LYS A 124 -3.16 -11.77 11.87
CA LYS A 124 -1.96 -12.62 11.94
C LYS A 124 -2.25 -14.04 11.47
N LEU A 125 -3.35 -14.64 11.94
CA LEU A 125 -3.81 -15.95 11.51
C LEU A 125 -4.09 -16.00 10.01
N ARG A 126 -4.86 -15.03 9.49
CA ARG A 126 -5.20 -14.94 8.06
C ARG A 126 -3.96 -14.78 7.17
N LEU A 127 -2.95 -14.07 7.65
CA LEU A 127 -1.75 -13.71 6.87
C LEU A 127 -0.56 -14.65 7.12
N GLY A 128 -0.73 -15.69 7.94
CA GLY A 128 0.31 -16.65 8.30
C GLY A 128 1.44 -16.07 9.15
N ILE A 129 1.18 -14.99 9.89
CA ILE A 129 2.17 -14.35 10.78
C ILE A 129 2.18 -15.14 12.11
N PRO A 130 3.36 -15.52 12.64
CA PRO A 130 3.44 -16.27 13.88
C PRO A 130 2.84 -15.48 15.06
N LEU A 131 2.04 -16.17 15.86
CA LEU A 131 1.43 -15.63 17.08
C LEU A 131 2.40 -15.72 18.25
N THR A 132 2.45 -14.67 19.07
CA THR A 132 3.13 -14.70 20.37
C THR A 132 2.41 -15.62 21.35
N ALA A 133 3.08 -16.03 22.44
CA ALA A 133 2.49 -16.93 23.44
C ALA A 133 1.18 -16.39 24.06
N GLU A 134 1.10 -15.07 24.27
CA GLU A 134 -0.11 -14.39 24.75
C GLU A 134 -1.24 -14.44 23.73
N GLU A 135 -0.92 -14.24 22.44
CA GLU A 135 -1.89 -14.31 21.35
C GLU A 135 -2.38 -15.73 21.08
N GLN A 136 -1.54 -16.74 21.29
CA GLN A 136 -1.94 -18.15 21.23
C GLN A 136 -2.94 -18.48 22.35
N LYS A 137 -2.72 -17.95 23.56
CA LYS A 137 -3.66 -18.08 24.67
C LYS A 137 -4.99 -17.40 24.33
N LEU A 138 -4.95 -16.18 23.82
CA LEU A 138 -6.15 -15.45 23.40
C LEU A 138 -6.91 -16.16 22.27
N ASN A 139 -6.19 -16.72 21.29
CA ASN A 139 -6.79 -17.51 20.22
C ASN A 139 -7.53 -18.74 20.77
N LYS A 140 -6.95 -19.43 21.75
CA LYS A 140 -7.54 -20.61 22.39
C LYS A 140 -8.74 -20.24 23.27
N ASP A 141 -8.66 -19.12 23.98
CA ASP A 141 -9.72 -18.66 24.88
C ASP A 141 -10.94 -18.13 24.12
N LEU A 142 -10.75 -17.52 22.95
CA LEU A 142 -11.82 -16.91 22.14
C LEU A 142 -12.22 -17.72 20.88
N GLY A 143 -11.55 -18.83 20.57
CA GLY A 143 -11.85 -19.66 19.39
C GLY A 143 -11.71 -18.90 18.05
N ILE A 144 -10.75 -17.98 17.96
CA ILE A 144 -10.60 -17.07 16.80
C ILE A 144 -10.16 -17.84 15.55
N SER A 145 -9.39 -18.92 15.70
CA SER A 145 -9.01 -19.83 14.61
C SER A 145 -10.23 -20.34 13.85
N ASP A 146 -11.23 -20.80 14.58
CA ASP A 146 -12.39 -21.49 14.02
C ASP A 146 -13.32 -20.52 13.29
N THR A 147 -13.32 -19.24 13.68
CA THR A 147 -14.05 -18.16 13.00
C THR A 147 -13.32 -17.67 11.76
N VAL A 148 -11.99 -17.52 11.84
CA VAL A 148 -11.15 -17.14 10.70
C VAL A 148 -11.18 -18.21 9.60
N GLU A 149 -11.14 -19.50 9.95
CA GLU A 149 -11.27 -20.63 9.01
C GLU A 149 -12.62 -20.63 8.29
N LYS A 150 -13.69 -20.24 8.99
CA LYS A 150 -15.04 -20.09 8.41
C LYS A 150 -15.21 -18.80 7.60
N GLY A 151 -14.15 -17.99 7.45
CA GLY A 151 -14.18 -16.73 6.71
C GLY A 151 -14.82 -15.56 7.46
N LEU A 152 -15.23 -15.76 8.72
CA LEU A 152 -15.82 -14.72 9.56
C LEU A 152 -14.69 -14.00 10.31
N LEU A 153 -14.36 -12.79 9.86
CA LEU A 153 -13.49 -11.92 10.66
C LEU A 153 -14.34 -11.32 11.79
N PRO A 154 -13.92 -11.45 13.06
CA PRO A 154 -14.59 -10.74 14.15
C PRO A 154 -14.52 -9.23 13.85
N CYS A 155 -15.63 -8.53 14.08
CA CYS A 155 -15.71 -7.09 13.84
C CYS A 155 -14.65 -6.35 14.69
N PRO A 156 -14.07 -5.26 14.16
CA PRO A 156 -13.03 -4.48 14.83
C PRO A 156 -13.50 -3.87 16.15
#